data_AF-A0A940T135-F1
#
_entry.id   AF-A0A940T135-F1
#
_cell.length_a   1.000
_cell.length_b   1.000
_cell.length_c   1.000
_cell.angle_alpha   90.00
_cell.angle_beta   90.00
_cell.angle_gamma   90.00
#
_symmetry.space_group_name_H-M   'P 1'
#
loop_
_entity.id
_entity.type
_entity.pdbx_description
1 polymer ?
#
loop_
_entity_poly.entity_id
_entity_poly.type
_entity_poly.pdbx_seq_one_letter_code
_entity_poly.pdbx_strand_id
1 'polypeptide(L)' 'MTADHWYYIIYDEFSISICTQLDEVIDAVTAGALLYGYTDNEPNAYELMTECFHKVELEKNN' A
#
# COMPACT_ATOMS: atom_id res chain seq x y z
N MET A 1 12.83 19.63 11.56
CA MET A 1 12.61 18.87 10.32
C MET A 1 11.67 17.75 10.69
N THR A 2 10.37 17.95 10.50
CA THR A 2 9.40 16.86 10.57
C THR A 2 9.75 15.94 9.41
N ALA A 3 10.26 14.74 9.70
CA ALA A 3 10.30 13.71 8.68
C ALA A 3 8.85 13.48 8.28
N ASP A 4 8.46 13.87 7.07
CA ASP A 4 7.15 13.52 6.54
C ASP A 4 7.14 11.99 6.41
N HIS A 5 6.54 11.34 7.41
CA HIS A 5 6.39 9.88 7.46
C HIS A 5 5.26 9.51 6.52
N TRP A 6 5.59 9.32 5.25
CA TRP A 6 4.67 8.80 4.26
C TRP A 6 4.54 7.28 4.43
N TYR A 7 3.31 6.81 4.45
CA TYR A 7 2.89 5.42 4.45
C TYR A 7 2.33 5.11 3.07
N TYR A 8 2.95 4.16 2.38
CA TYR A 8 2.62 3.73 1.03
C TYR A 8 1.95 2.37 1.11
N ILE A 9 0.76 2.24 0.53
CA ILE A 9 0.01 0.99 0.50
C ILE A 9 0.31 0.32 -0.84
N ILE A 10 1.11 -0.74 -0.80
CA ILE A 10 1.41 -1.57 -1.96
C ILE A 10 0.66 -2.88 -1.84
N TYR A 11 0.27 -3.45 -2.97
CA TYR A 11 -0.37 -4.74 -3.03
C TYR A 11 0.10 -5.52 -4.25
N ASP A 12 0.12 -6.83 -4.10
CA ASP A 12 0.32 -7.79 -5.18
C ASP A 12 -0.85 -8.77 -5.21
N GLU A 13 -0.75 -9.81 -6.03
CA GLU A 13 -1.81 -10.82 -6.16
C GLU A 13 -1.99 -11.69 -4.90
N PHE A 14 -1.06 -11.70 -3.95
CA PHE A 14 -1.04 -12.51 -2.74
C PHE A 14 -1.08 -11.70 -1.45
N SER A 15 -0.58 -10.45 -1.44
CA SER A 15 -0.36 -9.69 -0.22
C SER A 15 -0.63 -8.19 -0.37
N ILE A 16 -0.90 -7.54 0.77
CA ILE A 16 -1.01 -6.07 0.89
C ILE A 16 -0.07 -5.66 2.02
N SER A 17 0.75 -4.66 1.79
CA SER A 17 1.76 -4.19 2.74
C SER A 17 1.80 -2.66 2.82
N ILE A 18 2.12 -2.15 4.01
CA ILE A 18 2.37 -0.72 4.23
C ILE A 18 3.88 -0.52 4.31
N CYS A 19 4.43 0.24 3.36
CA CYS A 19 5.84 0.64 3.32
C CYS A 19 5.98 2.08 3.79
N THR A 20 7.07 2.40 4.48
CA THR A 20 7.39 3.78 4.90
C THR A 20 8.59 4.37 4.15
N GLN A 21 9.30 3.53 3.39
CA GLN A 21 10.44 3.92 2.60
C GLN A 21 10.10 3.84 1.11
N LEU A 22 10.40 4.90 0.38
CA LEU A 22 10.12 4.95 -1.06
C LEU A 22 10.96 3.94 -1.85
N ASP A 23 12.19 3.67 -1.42
CA ASP A 23 13.07 2.70 -2.07
C ASP A 23 12.44 1.29 -2.05
N GLU A 24 11.85 0.89 -0.92
CA GLU A 24 11.14 -0.40 -0.79
C GLU A 24 9.90 -0.46 -1.72
N VAL A 25 9.19 0.66 -1.86
CA VAL A 25 8.03 0.77 -2.77
C VAL A 25 8.46 0.61 -4.21
N ILE A 26 9.55 1.26 -4.62
CA ILE A 26 10.07 1.17 -6.00
C ILE A 26 10.52 -0.26 -6.30
N ASP A 27 11.23 -0.90 -5.38
CA ASP A 27 11.68 -2.28 -5.53
C ASP A 27 10.48 -3.24 -5.66
N ALA A 28 9.48 -3.09 -4.80
CA ALA A 28 8.26 -3.91 -4.86
C ALA A 28 7.50 -3.71 -6.17
N VAL A 29 7.33 -2.46 -6.61
CA VAL A 29 6.63 -2.15 -7.87
C VAL A 29 7.40 -2.69 -9.08
N THR A 30 8.74 -2.59 -9.06
CA THR A 30 9.59 -3.17 -10.11
C THR A 30 9.51 -4.70 -10.12
N ALA A 31 9.30 -5.32 -8.96
CA ALA A 31 9.08 -6.76 -8.83
C ALA A 31 7.66 -7.22 -9.25
N GLY A 32 6.75 -6.28 -9.55
CA GLY A 32 5.39 -6.55 -10.03
C GLY A 32 4.26 -6.20 -9.07
N ALA A 33 4.56 -5.61 -7.91
CA ALA A 33 3.53 -5.04 -7.04
C ALA A 33 2.91 -3.77 -7.64
N LEU A 34 1.75 -3.38 -7.14
CA LEU A 34 1.03 -2.18 -7.51
C LEU A 34 0.91 -1.26 -6.29
N LEU A 35 1.06 0.05 -6.51
CA LEU A 35 0.80 1.05 -5.49
C LEU A 35 -0.70 1.38 -5.48
N TYR A 36 -1.39 1.10 -4.38
CA TYR A 36 -2.78 1.48 -4.17
C TYR A 36 -2.92 2.97 -3.85
N GLY A 37 -2.07 3.48 -2.95
CA GLY A 37 -2.12 4.86 -2.49
C GLY A 37 -1.06 5.17 -1.44
N TYR A 38 -1.08 6.40 -0.94
CA TYR A 38 -0.16 6.85 0.11
C TYR A 38 -0.82 7.90 1.01
N THR A 39 -0.34 8.02 2.25
CA THR A 39 -0.82 8.99 3.24
C THR A 39 0.29 9.35 4.22
N ASP A 40 0.21 10.52 4.84
CA ASP A 40 1.10 11.01 5.90
C ASP A 40 0.59 10.65 7.31
N ASN A 41 -0.51 9.88 7.40
CA ASN A 41 -1.18 9.56 8.65
C ASN A 41 -1.34 8.05 8.82
N GLU A 42 -0.79 7.51 9.90
CA GLU A 42 -0.79 6.06 10.18
C GLU A 42 -2.21 5.46 10.28
N PRO A 43 -3.15 6.01 11.08
CA PRO A 43 -4.55 5.59 11.05
C PRO A 43 -5.15 5.49 9.64
N ASN A 44 -4.96 6.51 8.81
CA ASN A 44 -5.47 6.51 7.44
C ASN A 44 -4.80 5.43 6.58
N ALA A 45 -3.54 5.08 6.86
CA ALA A 45 -2.84 4.03 6.13
C ALA A 45 -3.47 2.66 6.36
N TYR A 46 -3.91 2.38 7.58
CA TYR A 46 -4.67 1.17 7.92
C TYR A 46 -6.06 1.15 7.29
N GLU A 47 -6.74 2.31 7.21
CA GLU A 47 -8.01 2.43 6.50
C GLU A 47 -7.82 2.11 5.01
N LEU A 48 -6.85 2.75 4.35
CA LEU A 48 -6.52 2.52 2.94
C LEU A 48 -6.12 1.05 2.68
N MET A 49 -5.37 0.43 3.58
CA MET A 49 -5.04 -1.00 3.50
C MET A 49 -6.29 -1.87 3.55
N THR A 50 -7.22 -1.56 4.45
CA THR A 50 -8.49 -2.29 4.59
C THR A 50 -9.38 -2.11 3.36
N GLU A 51 -9.46 -0.89 2.81
CA GLU A 51 -10.16 -0.61 1.56
C GLU A 51 -9.55 -1.34 0.37
N CYS A 52 -8.21 -1.35 0.28
CA CYS A 52 -7.47 -2.12 -0.71
C CYS A 52 -7.79 -3.61 -0.62
N PHE A 53 -7.82 -4.17 0.59
CA PHE A 53 -8.17 -5.57 0.83
C PHE A 53 -9.56 -5.92 0.31
N HIS A 54 -10.58 -5.15 0.69
CA HIS A 54 -11.94 -5.37 0.19
C HIS A 54 -12.04 -5.24 -1.34
N LYS A 55 -11.32 -4.29 -1.94
CA LYS A 55 -11.29 -4.13 -3.40
C LYS A 55 -10.71 -5.37 -4.08
N VAL A 56 -9.55 -5.85 -3.63
CA VAL A 56 -8.88 -7.01 -4.21
C VAL A 56 -9.72 -8.28 -4.01
N GLU A 57 -10.37 -8.45 -2.86
CA GLU A 57 -11.31 -9.55 -2.62
C GLU A 57 -12.51 -9.50 -3.57
N LEU A 58 -13.09 -8.32 -3.84
CA LEU A 58 -14.18 -8.16 -4.79
C LEU A 58 -13.75 -8.47 -6.22
N GLU A 59 -12.54 -8.08 -6.63
CA GLU A 59 -11.99 -8.37 -7.95
C GLU A 59 -11.71 -9.87 -8.14
N LYS A 60 -11.31 -10.60 -7.09
CA LYS A 60 -11.05 -12.04 -7.16
C LYS A 60 -12.31 -12.92 -7.14
N ASN A 61 -13.42 -12.41 -6.60
CA ASN A 61 -14.68 -13.13 -6.49
C ASN A 61 -15.63 -12.93 -7.70
N ASN A 62 -15.25 -12.11 -8.68
CA ASN A 62 -15.96 -11.90 -9.95
C ASN A 62 -15.25 -12.61 -11.12
#